data_AF-A0A818XYD4-F1
#
_entry.id   AF-A0A818XYD4-F1
#
_cell.length_a   1.000
_cell.length_b   1.000
_cell.length_c   1.000
_cell.angle_alpha   90.00
_cell.angle_beta   90.00
_cell.angle_gamma   90.00
#
_symmetry.space_group_name_H-M   'P 1'
#
loop_
_entity.id
_entity.type
_entity.pdbx_description
1 polymer ?
#
loop_
_entity_poly.entity_id
_entity_poly.type
_entity_poly.pdbx_seq_one_letter_code
_entity_poly.pdbx_strand_id
1 'polypeptide(L)'
;MLKDENLTDKIRCDILVHQAKLAENQGEYLQALEYLKVVESVKLETASNPNQSARLRPLFAHKNLTSKLHIFYNMGMLYWKDAKSKLARQYFEAALQQKGSDDELATVLNSYGRFEFGFGNIQQALNYLQKAVQLAKDDELLSDCTKNLSMIREHVR
;
A
#
# COMPACT_ATOMS: atom_id res chain seq x y z
N MET A 1 26.21 -13.91 -22.37
CA MET A 1 25.91 -13.09 -21.18
C MET A 1 24.42 -12.79 -21.21
N LEU A 2 23.62 -13.49 -20.41
CA LEU A 2 22.21 -13.16 -20.22
C LEU A 2 22.18 -11.79 -19.51
N LYS A 3 21.76 -10.73 -20.23
CA LYS A 3 21.36 -9.50 -19.57
C LYS A 3 20.10 -9.87 -18.80
N ASP A 4 20.20 -9.86 -17.47
CA ASP A 4 19.08 -10.19 -16.60
C ASP A 4 18.09 -9.02 -16.64
N GLU A 5 17.26 -8.98 -17.69
CA GLU A 5 16.26 -7.93 -17.94
C GLU A 5 15.35 -7.76 -16.71
N ASN A 6 15.02 -8.86 -16.04
CA ASN A 6 14.28 -8.91 -14.79
C ASN A 6 14.96 -8.13 -13.64
N LEU A 7 16.29 -8.22 -13.51
CA LEU A 7 17.03 -7.50 -12.48
C LEU A 7 16.99 -5.99 -12.74
N THR A 8 17.03 -5.60 -14.01
CA THR A 8 16.93 -4.19 -14.42
C THR A 8 15.54 -3.62 -14.17
N ASP A 9 14.49 -4.41 -14.44
CA ASP A 9 13.11 -4.02 -14.23
C ASP A 9 12.74 -3.90 -12.75
N LYS A 10 13.26 -4.78 -11.89
CA LYS A 10 13.06 -4.66 -10.43
C LYS A 10 13.68 -3.38 -9.87
N ILE A 11 14.94 -3.09 -10.23
CA ILE A 11 15.63 -1.87 -9.80
C ILE A 11 14.88 -0.63 -10.31
N ARG A 12 14.42 -0.66 -11.57
CA ARG A 12 13.59 0.41 -12.14
C ARG A 12 12.29 0.61 -11.35
N CYS A 13 11.61 -0.48 -10.97
CA CYS A 13 10.39 -0.40 -10.18
C CYS A 13 10.64 0.22 -8.81
N ASP A 14 11.71 -0.18 -8.11
CA ASP A 14 12.07 0.40 -6.81
C ASP A 14 12.32 1.92 -6.93
N ILE A 15 13.05 2.36 -7.96
CA ILE A 15 13.28 3.79 -8.24
C ILE A 15 11.96 4.52 -8.47
N LEU A 16 11.07 3.97 -9.30
CA LEU A 16 9.78 4.59 -9.60
C LEU A 16 8.89 4.72 -8.36
N VAL A 17 8.90 3.71 -7.47
CA VAL A 17 8.17 3.80 -6.19
C VAL A 17 8.75 4.92 -5.31
N HIS A 18 10.07 5.07 -5.26
CA HIS A 18 10.69 6.20 -4.56
C HIS A 18 10.34 7.55 -5.17
N GLN A 19 10.34 7.67 -6.51
CA GLN A 19 9.92 8.89 -7.20
C GLN A 19 8.45 9.21 -6.94
N ALA A 20 7.58 8.21 -6.93
CA ALA A 20 6.18 8.37 -6.54
C ALA A 20 6.05 8.93 -5.13
N LYS A 21 6.86 8.45 -4.18
CA LYS A 21 6.84 8.96 -2.81
C LYS A 21 7.32 10.40 -2.70
N LEU A 22 8.37 10.76 -3.45
CA LEU A 22 8.88 12.13 -3.49
C LEU A 22 7.85 13.10 -4.08
N ALA A 23 7.24 12.74 -5.20
CA ALA A 23 6.16 13.50 -5.83
C ALA A 23 4.95 13.66 -4.89
N GLU A 24 4.55 12.60 -4.18
CA GLU A 24 3.49 12.67 -3.16
C GLU A 24 3.81 13.69 -2.06
N ASN A 25 5.05 13.68 -1.55
CA ASN A 25 5.48 14.62 -0.51
C ASN A 25 5.49 16.07 -1.00
N GLN A 26 5.65 16.29 -2.31
CA GLN A 26 5.58 17.59 -2.97
C GLN A 26 4.14 18.02 -3.31
N GLY A 27 3.15 17.14 -3.11
CA GLY A 27 1.75 17.38 -3.50
C GLY A 27 1.46 17.07 -4.97
N GLU A 28 2.42 16.50 -5.70
CA GLU A 28 2.34 16.19 -7.13
C GLU A 28 1.67 14.82 -7.35
N TYR A 29 0.41 14.70 -6.93
CA TYR A 29 -0.29 13.40 -6.89
C TYR A 29 -0.48 12.73 -8.25
N LEU A 30 -0.70 13.52 -9.32
CA LEU A 30 -0.80 12.99 -10.67
C LEU A 30 0.50 12.35 -11.13
N GLN A 31 1.64 13.00 -10.87
CA GLN A 31 2.94 12.46 -11.20
C GLN A 31 3.26 11.21 -10.38
N ALA A 32 2.93 11.21 -9.09
CA ALA A 32 3.05 10.03 -8.25
C ALA A 32 2.24 8.83 -8.80
N LEU A 33 1.03 9.09 -9.29
CA LEU A 33 0.19 8.07 -9.93
C LEU A 33 0.78 7.57 -11.26
N GLU A 34 1.40 8.43 -12.06
CA GLU A 34 2.07 8.03 -13.31
C GLU A 34 3.20 7.04 -13.02
N TYR A 35 4.05 7.32 -12.02
CA TYR A 35 5.10 6.40 -11.61
C TYR A 35 4.54 5.04 -11.17
N LEU A 36 3.49 5.02 -10.35
CA LEU A 36 2.89 3.77 -9.87
C LEU A 36 2.19 2.97 -10.99
N LYS A 37 1.58 3.62 -11.98
CA LYS A 37 0.99 2.95 -13.15
C LYS A 37 2.05 2.27 -14.01
N VAL A 38 3.24 2.89 -14.14
CA VAL A 38 4.36 2.24 -14.83
C VAL A 38 4.76 0.98 -14.07
N VAL A 39 4.93 1.06 -12.74
CA VAL A 39 5.26 -0.12 -11.91
C VAL A 39 4.21 -1.22 -12.04
N GLU A 40 2.92 -0.88 -12.01
CA GLU A 40 1.82 -1.82 -12.19
C GLU A 40 1.88 -2.56 -13.55
N SER A 41 2.27 -1.85 -14.61
CA SER A 41 2.36 -2.41 -15.96
C SER A 41 3.53 -3.38 -16.16
N VAL A 42 4.56 -3.31 -15.32
CA VAL A 42 5.73 -4.19 -15.39
C VAL A 42 5.35 -5.58 -14.84
N LYS A 43 5.46 -6.60 -15.69
CA LYS A 43 5.31 -7.99 -15.29
C LYS A 43 6.59 -8.46 -14.58
N LEU A 44 6.71 -8.18 -13.29
CA LEU A 44 7.76 -8.79 -12.48
C LEU A 44 7.45 -10.28 -12.30
N GLU A 45 8.30 -11.16 -12.82
CA GLU A 45 8.26 -12.58 -12.45
C GLU A 45 8.52 -12.68 -10.95
N THR A 46 7.56 -13.23 -10.20
CA THR A 46 7.75 -13.52 -8.79
C THR A 46 8.94 -14.46 -8.68
N ALA A 47 9.99 -14.04 -7.99
CA ALA A 47 11.22 -14.80 -7.82
C ALA A 47 10.96 -16.14 -7.10
N SER A 48 10.55 -17.15 -7.86
CA SER A 48 10.50 -18.55 -7.46
C SER A 48 11.80 -19.28 -7.80
N ASN A 49 12.83 -18.56 -8.27
CA ASN A 49 14.10 -19.14 -8.64
C ASN A 49 15.16 -18.92 -7.54
N PRO A 50 15.38 -19.89 -6.63
CA PRO A 50 16.33 -19.75 -5.51
C PRO A 50 17.80 -19.61 -5.94
N ASN A 51 18.10 -19.74 -7.25
CA ASN A 51 19.47 -19.70 -7.77
C ASN A 51 19.86 -18.40 -8.49
N GLN A 52 19.00 -17.37 -8.54
CA GLN A 52 19.40 -16.06 -9.07
C GLN A 52 19.63 -15.05 -7.96
N SER A 53 20.92 -14.79 -7.73
CA SER A 53 21.49 -13.60 -7.08
C SER A 53 21.42 -13.51 -5.55
N ALA A 54 22.14 -14.43 -4.90
CA ALA A 54 22.98 -14.05 -3.76
C ALA A 54 24.04 -13.02 -4.21
N ARG A 55 23.65 -11.74 -4.40
CA ARG A 55 24.49 -10.53 -4.42
C ARG A 55 23.64 -9.36 -4.92
N LEU A 56 22.95 -8.75 -3.97
CA LEU A 56 22.70 -7.32 -3.78
C LEU A 56 21.50 -7.31 -2.84
N ARG A 57 21.74 -7.19 -1.53
CA ARG A 57 20.70 -6.61 -0.67
C ARG A 57 20.43 -5.25 -1.31
N PRO A 58 19.21 -4.96 -1.81
CA PRO A 58 18.86 -3.58 -2.07
C PRO A 58 19.16 -2.83 -0.77
N LEU A 59 19.64 -1.59 -0.86
CA LEU A 59 19.85 -0.72 0.30
C LEU A 59 18.56 -0.54 1.14
N PHE A 60 17.44 -1.12 0.69
CA PHE A 60 16.08 -1.14 1.24
C PHE A 60 15.56 -2.56 1.55
N ALA A 61 16.40 -3.47 2.05
CA ALA A 61 16.09 -4.89 2.30
C ALA A 61 14.98 -5.21 3.33
N HIS A 62 14.08 -4.29 3.67
CA HIS A 62 13.09 -4.50 4.74
C HIS A 62 11.62 -4.18 4.42
N LYS A 63 11.27 -3.71 3.21
CA LYS A 63 9.85 -3.58 2.82
C LYS A 63 9.71 -3.88 1.33
N ASN A 64 8.82 -4.80 0.94
CA ASN A 64 8.60 -5.13 -0.46
C ASN A 64 7.76 -4.01 -1.11
N LEU A 65 8.40 -2.86 -1.34
CA LEU A 65 7.77 -1.63 -1.83
C LEU A 65 7.11 -1.80 -3.21
N THR A 66 7.50 -2.84 -3.94
CA THR A 66 7.00 -3.21 -5.27
C THR A 66 5.93 -4.32 -5.22
N SER A 67 5.49 -4.74 -4.03
CA SER A 67 4.35 -5.66 -3.93
C SER A 67 3.09 -5.01 -4.50
N LYS A 68 2.27 -5.79 -5.23
CA LYS A 68 1.01 -5.28 -5.78
C LYS A 68 0.10 -4.68 -4.71
N LEU A 69 0.09 -5.27 -3.51
CA LEU A 69 -0.64 -4.74 -2.36
C LEU A 69 -0.20 -3.31 -2.05
N HIS A 70 1.11 -3.07 -1.92
CA HIS A 70 1.66 -1.77 -1.58
C HIS A 70 1.43 -0.74 -2.70
N ILE A 71 1.56 -1.15 -3.97
CA ILE A 71 1.27 -0.27 -5.12
C ILE A 71 -0.19 0.15 -5.12
N PHE A 72 -1.14 -0.78 -5.02
CA PHE A 72 -2.56 -0.48 -4.99
C PHE A 72 -2.95 0.35 -3.76
N TYR A 73 -2.38 0.06 -2.60
CA TYR A 73 -2.56 0.86 -1.39
C TYR A 73 -2.14 2.33 -1.61
N ASN A 74 -0.95 2.56 -2.17
CA ASN A 74 -0.45 3.91 -2.43
C ASN A 74 -1.30 4.64 -3.48
N MET A 75 -1.78 3.95 -4.51
CA MET A 75 -2.72 4.52 -5.47
C MET A 75 -4.05 4.91 -4.79
N GLY A 76 -4.57 4.07 -3.90
CA GLY A 76 -5.76 4.38 -3.09
C GLY A 76 -5.58 5.65 -2.26
N MET A 77 -4.44 5.77 -1.58
CA MET A 77 -4.08 6.96 -0.80
C MET A 77 -3.95 8.22 -1.66
N LEU A 78 -3.32 8.13 -2.84
CA LEU A 78 -3.16 9.26 -3.76
C LEU A 78 -4.51 9.73 -4.32
N TYR A 79 -5.37 8.81 -4.74
CA TYR A 79 -6.71 9.17 -5.21
C TYR A 79 -7.59 9.74 -4.09
N TRP A 80 -7.39 9.31 -2.84
CA TRP A 80 -8.06 9.92 -1.71
C TRP A 80 -7.62 11.39 -1.54
N LYS A 81 -6.31 11.65 -1.57
CA LYS A 81 -5.74 13.00 -1.49
C LYS A 81 -6.19 13.90 -2.66
N ASP A 82 -6.36 13.32 -3.84
CA ASP A 82 -6.87 13.99 -5.04
C ASP A 82 -8.41 14.09 -5.10
N ALA A 83 -9.11 13.82 -3.99
CA ALA A 83 -10.58 13.85 -3.86
C ALA A 83 -11.35 12.93 -4.83
N LYS A 84 -10.68 11.96 -5.46
CA LYS A 84 -11.27 10.96 -6.38
C LYS A 84 -11.73 9.72 -5.60
N SER A 85 -12.74 9.90 -4.76
CA SER A 85 -13.22 8.87 -3.82
C SER A 85 -13.57 7.52 -4.46
N LYS A 86 -14.19 7.50 -5.65
CA LYS A 86 -14.51 6.24 -6.36
C LYS A 86 -13.26 5.42 -6.70
N LEU A 87 -12.21 6.09 -7.20
CA LEU A 87 -10.94 5.43 -7.54
C LEU A 87 -10.19 5.02 -6.28
N ALA A 88 -10.17 5.89 -5.26
CA ALA A 88 -9.56 5.56 -3.97
C ALA A 88 -10.12 4.25 -3.40
N ARG A 89 -11.46 4.13 -3.40
CA ARG A 89 -12.18 2.93 -2.97
C ARG A 89 -11.76 1.68 -3.77
N GLN A 90 -11.79 1.78 -5.09
CA GLN A 90 -11.41 0.67 -5.97
C GLN A 90 -9.99 0.17 -5.71
N TYR A 91 -9.04 1.07 -5.48
CA TYR A 91 -7.64 0.69 -5.24
C TYR A 91 -7.40 0.14 -3.82
N PHE A 92 -8.11 0.64 -2.80
CA PHE A 92 -8.08 -0.01 -1.49
C PHE A 92 -8.66 -1.44 -1.55
N GLU A 93 -9.75 -1.65 -2.26
CA GLU A 93 -10.32 -2.98 -2.48
C GLU A 93 -9.36 -3.89 -3.26
N ALA A 94 -8.74 -3.38 -4.32
CA ALA A 94 -7.75 -4.12 -5.11
C ALA A 94 -6.53 -4.52 -4.26
N ALA A 95 -6.08 -3.66 -3.34
CA ALA A 95 -5.00 -3.96 -2.40
C ALA A 95 -5.36 -5.12 -1.46
N LEU A 96 -6.59 -5.14 -0.93
CA LEU A 96 -7.08 -6.20 -0.04
C LEU A 96 -7.30 -7.55 -0.75
N GLN A 97 -7.35 -7.57 -2.08
CA GLN A 97 -7.38 -8.80 -2.87
C GLN A 97 -5.98 -9.42 -3.06
N GLN A 98 -4.92 -8.68 -2.75
CA GLN A 98 -3.55 -9.18 -2.87
C GLN A 98 -3.12 -9.93 -1.61
N LYS A 99 -2.15 -10.84 -1.78
CA LYS A 99 -1.44 -11.45 -0.64
C LYS A 99 -0.44 -10.45 -0.05
N GLY A 100 -0.36 -10.41 1.27
CA GLY A 100 0.63 -9.62 2.02
C GLY A 100 0.79 -10.18 3.43
N SER A 101 1.69 -9.57 4.21
CA SER A 101 1.79 -9.85 5.64
C SER A 101 0.57 -9.30 6.39
N ASP A 102 0.37 -9.79 7.62
CA ASP A 102 -0.71 -9.30 8.48
C ASP A 102 -0.60 -7.78 8.71
N ASP A 103 0.62 -7.24 8.93
CA ASP A 103 0.84 -5.80 9.11
C ASP A 103 0.60 -4.98 7.83
N GLU A 104 0.93 -5.54 6.65
CA GLU A 104 0.61 -4.90 5.37
C GLU A 104 -0.91 -4.80 5.18
N LEU A 105 -1.65 -5.89 5.43
CA LEU A 105 -3.11 -5.89 5.36
C LEU A 105 -3.74 -5.00 6.42
N ALA A 106 -3.23 -5.00 7.66
CA ALA A 106 -3.68 -4.13 8.74
C ALA A 106 -3.52 -2.66 8.38
N THR A 107 -2.41 -2.28 7.75
CA THR A 107 -2.17 -0.90 7.27
C THR A 107 -3.22 -0.47 6.25
N VAL A 108 -3.53 -1.34 5.27
CA VAL A 108 -4.56 -1.06 4.25
C VAL A 108 -5.93 -0.93 4.89
N LEU A 109 -6.30 -1.89 5.76
CA LEU A 109 -7.58 -1.89 6.46
C LEU A 109 -7.77 -0.67 7.36
N ASN A 110 -6.73 -0.25 8.10
CA ASN A 110 -6.77 0.93 8.94
C ASN A 110 -7.03 2.20 8.12
N SER A 111 -6.29 2.36 7.03
CA SER A 111 -6.44 3.51 6.13
C SER A 111 -7.79 3.53 5.43
N TYR A 112 -8.24 2.37 4.96
CA TYR A 112 -9.53 2.25 4.29
C TYR A 112 -10.69 2.46 5.26
N GLY A 113 -10.57 2.00 6.51
CA GLY A 113 -11.53 2.28 7.56
C GLY A 113 -11.67 3.78 7.85
N ARG A 114 -10.55 4.52 7.93
CA ARG A 114 -10.57 5.98 8.05
C ARG A 114 -11.21 6.66 6.84
N PHE A 115 -10.88 6.17 5.64
CA PHE A 115 -11.47 6.65 4.40
C PHE A 115 -13.00 6.49 4.43
N GLU A 116 -13.51 5.30 4.72
CA GLU A 116 -14.95 5.03 4.77
C GLU A 116 -15.67 5.84 5.85
N PHE A 117 -15.02 6.05 7.00
CA PHE A 117 -15.56 6.91 8.05
C PHE A 117 -15.74 8.36 7.57
N GLY A 118 -14.77 8.91 6.84
CA GLY A 118 -14.86 10.25 6.25
C GLY A 118 -16.00 10.42 5.25
N PHE A 119 -16.52 9.32 4.68
CA PHE A 119 -17.68 9.32 3.79
C PHE A 119 -18.98 8.86 4.48
N GLY A 120 -18.99 8.73 5.81
CA GLY A 120 -20.18 8.37 6.58
C GLY A 120 -20.52 6.87 6.58
N ASN A 121 -19.67 6.02 6.01
CA ASN A 121 -19.86 4.57 5.97
C ASN A 121 -19.38 3.90 7.28
N ILE A 122 -20.00 4.32 8.39
CA ILE A 122 -19.54 4.03 9.76
C ILE A 122 -19.41 2.52 10.02
N GLN A 123 -20.39 1.71 9.62
CA GLN A 123 -20.36 0.26 9.89
C GLN A 123 -19.23 -0.45 9.14
N GLN A 124 -18.95 -0.03 7.90
CA GLN A 124 -17.85 -0.56 7.10
C GLN A 124 -16.50 -0.13 7.71
N ALA A 125 -16.39 1.14 8.11
CA ALA A 125 -15.21 1.66 8.79
C ALA A 125 -14.87 0.89 10.08
N LEU A 126 -15.89 0.64 10.92
CA LEU A 126 -15.73 -0.14 12.16
C LEU A 126 -15.26 -1.57 11.86
N ASN A 127 -15.83 -2.23 10.84
CA ASN A 127 -15.43 -3.58 10.44
C ASN A 127 -13.96 -3.62 9.98
N TYR A 128 -13.56 -2.69 9.11
CA TYR A 128 -12.17 -2.63 8.63
C TYR A 128 -11.19 -2.34 9.77
N LEU A 129 -11.49 -1.40 10.66
CA LEU A 129 -10.62 -1.07 11.79
C LEU A 129 -10.53 -2.20 12.82
N GLN A 130 -11.61 -2.94 13.07
CA GLN A 130 -11.57 -4.13 13.93
C GLN A 130 -10.66 -5.22 13.37
N LYS A 131 -10.74 -5.47 12.05
CA LYS A 131 -9.84 -6.41 11.38
C LYS A 131 -8.38 -5.92 11.39
N ALA A 132 -8.15 -4.62 11.24
CA ALA A 132 -6.82 -4.03 11.32
C ALA A 132 -6.19 -4.28 12.70
N VAL A 133 -6.94 -4.06 13.79
CA VAL A 133 -6.49 -4.35 15.17
C VAL A 133 -6.16 -5.83 15.37
N GLN A 134 -6.94 -6.75 14.77
CA GLN A 134 -6.69 -8.19 14.89
C GLN A 134 -5.42 -8.66 14.17
N LEU A 135 -5.03 -7.97 13.09
CA LEU A 135 -3.91 -8.34 12.25
C LEU A 135 -2.60 -7.62 12.64
N ALA A 136 -2.68 -6.43 13.22
CA ALA A 136 -1.50 -5.65 13.60
C ALA A 136 -0.66 -6.38 14.65
N LYS A 137 0.57 -6.72 14.29
CA LYS A 137 1.59 -7.33 15.16
C LYS A 137 2.60 -6.32 15.65
N ASP A 138 2.79 -5.24 14.89
CA ASP A 138 3.60 -4.10 15.31
C ASP A 138 2.84 -3.21 16.30
N ASP A 139 3.51 -2.82 17.39
CA ASP A 139 2.89 -2.07 18.49
C ASP A 139 2.44 -0.67 18.06
N GLU A 140 3.20 0.00 17.18
CA GLU A 140 2.86 1.33 16.67
C GLU A 140 1.62 1.25 15.78
N LEU A 141 1.59 0.27 14.86
CA LEU A 141 0.43 0.02 14.02
C LEU A 141 -0.81 -0.37 14.84
N LEU A 142 -0.65 -1.22 15.85
CA LEU A 142 -1.74 -1.62 16.74
C LEU A 142 -2.32 -0.42 17.49
N SER A 143 -1.44 0.46 18.00
CA SER A 143 -1.83 1.71 18.66
C SER A 143 -2.64 2.61 17.73
N ASP A 144 -2.17 2.82 16.50
CA ASP A 144 -2.85 3.61 15.48
C ASP A 144 -4.24 3.04 15.14
N CYS A 145 -4.31 1.73 14.89
CA CYS A 145 -5.57 1.04 14.59
C CYS A 145 -6.57 1.20 15.74
N THR A 146 -6.11 1.03 16.98
CA THR A 146 -6.95 1.11 18.19
C THR A 146 -7.45 2.52 18.43
N LYS A 147 -6.60 3.53 18.20
CA LYS A 147 -6.97 4.95 18.30
C LYS A 147 -8.08 5.30 17.29
N ASN A 148 -7.91 4.91 16.02
CA ASN A 148 -8.90 5.18 14.99
C ASN A 148 -10.22 4.45 15.26
N LEU A 149 -10.16 3.19 15.72
CA LEU A 149 -11.36 2.44 16.12
C LEU A 149 -12.10 3.12 17.28
N SER A 150 -11.36 3.59 18.28
CA SER A 150 -11.94 4.25 19.46
C SER A 150 -12.60 5.58 19.08
N MET A 151 -11.95 6.38 18.24
CA MET A 151 -12.49 7.64 17.72
C MET A 151 -13.87 7.45 17.05
N ILE A 152 -14.03 6.42 16.21
CA ILE A 152 -15.33 6.16 15.58
C ILE A 152 -16.35 5.66 16.60
N ARG A 153 -15.96 4.79 17.54
CA ARG A 153 -16.87 4.31 18.58
C ARG A 153 -17.40 5.43 19.45
N GLU A 154 -16.59 6.45 19.73
CA GLU A 154 -17.01 7.64 20.47
C GLU A 154 -17.95 8.53 19.64
N HIS A 155 -17.71 8.67 18.34
CA HIS A 155 -18.58 9.43 17.45
C HIS A 155 -20.00 8.86 17.33
N VAL A 156 -20.17 7.55 17.55
CA VAL A 156 -21.45 6.83 17.38
C VAL A 156 -22.22 6.68 18.70
N ARG A 157 -21.62 7.08 19.83
CA ARG A 157 -22.29 7.12 21.15
C ARG A 157 -23.15 8.37 21.29
#